data_AF-A0A946BM41-F1
#
_entry.id   AF-A0A946BM41-F1
#
_cell.length_a   1.000
_cell.length_b   1.000
_cell.length_c   1.000
_cell.angle_alpha   90.00
_cell.angle_beta   90.00
_cell.angle_gamma   90.00
#
_symmetry.space_group_name_H-M   'P 1'
#
loop_
_entity.id
_entity.type
_entity.pdbx_description
1 polymer ?
#
loop_
_entity_poly.entity_id
_entity_poly.type
_entity_poly.pdbx_seq_one_letter_code
_entity_poly.pdbx_strand_id
1 'polypeptide(L)'
;MHKIFYALIFIAAPALSEIEQARDFLETGQFNAAYNALWPAARSGNADAEELIGVMYAMGLGVERDDQRAFEWYLRSSMKGHPGAQSGVGWYYEVGRGMPAPDLVRAYMWYTLSAIGGDPDAAISLEEVVKKMTQEEINQAHILVADYKVWMYPFR
;
A
#
# COMPACT_ATOMS: atom_id res chain seq x y z
N MET A 1 -10.91 42.13 33.30
CA MET A 1 -9.90 41.37 32.52
C MET A 1 -10.47 39.99 32.21
N HIS A 2 -11.08 39.81 31.04
CA HIS A 2 -11.55 38.50 30.57
C HIS A 2 -10.64 38.05 29.43
N LYS A 3 -9.85 37.00 29.68
CA LYS A 3 -9.07 36.32 28.65
C LYS A 3 -9.99 35.30 27.99
N ILE A 4 -10.42 35.59 26.76
CA ILE A 4 -11.14 34.64 25.91
C ILE A 4 -10.09 33.68 25.35
N PHE A 5 -10.19 32.41 25.72
CA PHE A 5 -9.42 31.31 25.13
C PHE A 5 -10.11 30.93 23.81
N TYR A 6 -9.45 31.19 22.68
CA TYR A 6 -9.89 30.65 21.39
C TYR A 6 -9.48 29.18 21.32
N ALA A 7 -10.46 28.28 21.35
CA ALA A 7 -10.26 26.89 21.01
C ALA A 7 -10.11 26.77 19.49
N LEU A 8 -8.93 26.32 19.03
CA LEU A 8 -8.72 25.90 17.65
C LEU A 8 -9.47 24.59 17.41
N ILE A 9 -10.60 24.68 16.71
CA ILE A 9 -11.31 23.52 16.18
C ILE A 9 -10.56 23.06 14.92
N PHE A 10 -9.84 21.95 15.02
CA PHE A 10 -9.27 21.28 13.85
C PHE A 10 -10.41 20.58 13.08
N ILE A 11 -10.79 21.14 11.93
CA ILE A 11 -11.75 20.50 11.02
C ILE A 11 -10.95 19.50 10.15
N ALA A 12 -10.84 18.25 10.59
CA ALA A 12 -10.10 17.19 9.90
C ALA A 12 -10.85 16.59 8.68
N ALA A 13 -11.77 17.33 8.05
CA ALA A 13 -12.72 16.79 7.07
C ALA A 13 -12.35 16.83 5.56
N PRO A 14 -11.49 17.72 5.03
CA PRO A 14 -11.37 17.86 3.57
C PRO A 14 -10.67 16.67 2.90
N ALA A 15 -9.60 16.14 3.50
CA ALA A 15 -8.80 15.08 2.88
C ALA A 15 -9.55 13.75 2.70
N LEU A 16 -10.40 13.36 3.66
CA LEU A 16 -11.20 12.12 3.53
C LEU A 16 -12.24 12.25 2.41
N SER A 17 -12.88 13.41 2.29
CA SER A 17 -13.83 13.69 1.21
C SER A 17 -13.17 13.67 -0.17
N GLU A 18 -11.90 14.05 -0.27
CA GLU A 18 -11.15 14.10 -1.53
C GLU A 18 -10.76 12.70 -2.03
N ILE A 19 -10.43 11.76 -1.13
CA ILE A 19 -10.13 10.37 -1.51
C ILE A 19 -11.39 9.64 -1.99
N GLU A 20 -12.52 9.81 -1.31
CA GLU A 20 -13.79 9.20 -1.75
C GLU A 20 -14.20 9.73 -3.13
N GLN A 21 -14.10 11.05 -3.35
CA GLN A 21 -14.34 11.61 -4.67
C GLN A 21 -13.37 11.05 -5.73
N ALA A 22 -12.10 10.83 -5.39
CA ALA A 22 -11.17 10.20 -6.31
C ALA A 22 -11.56 8.76 -6.64
N ARG A 23 -12.10 7.99 -5.68
CA ARG A 23 -12.63 6.65 -5.91
C ARG A 23 -13.81 6.68 -6.86
N ASP A 24 -14.75 7.62 -6.69
CA ASP A 24 -15.86 7.81 -7.64
C ASP A 24 -15.35 8.10 -9.06
N PHE A 25 -14.29 8.90 -9.19
CA PHE A 25 -13.65 9.15 -10.48
C PHE A 25 -12.99 7.89 -11.07
N LEU A 26 -12.34 7.06 -10.25
CA LEU A 26 -11.79 5.77 -10.69
C LEU A 26 -12.90 4.82 -11.18
N GLU A 27 -14.00 4.70 -10.43
CA GLU A 27 -15.14 3.85 -10.78
C GLU A 27 -15.84 4.29 -12.07
N THR A 28 -15.94 5.61 -12.28
CA THR A 28 -16.57 6.19 -13.48
C THR A 28 -15.62 6.35 -14.67
N GLY A 29 -14.37 5.90 -14.56
CA GLY A 29 -13.37 5.96 -15.63
C GLY A 29 -12.78 7.36 -15.88
N GLN A 30 -13.02 8.31 -14.99
CA GLN A 30 -12.49 9.68 -15.05
C GLN A 30 -11.06 9.73 -14.49
N PHE A 31 -10.16 8.92 -15.05
CA PHE A 31 -8.86 8.65 -14.45
C PHE A 31 -7.96 9.89 -14.29
N ASN A 32 -7.99 10.83 -15.23
CA ASN A 32 -7.23 12.08 -15.07
C ASN A 32 -7.74 12.92 -13.88
N ALA A 33 -9.05 12.95 -13.65
CA ALA A 33 -9.64 13.64 -12.51
C ALA A 33 -9.30 12.92 -11.20
N ALA A 34 -9.36 11.58 -11.19
CA ALA A 34 -8.91 10.77 -10.06
C ALA A 34 -7.46 11.07 -9.68
N TYR A 35 -6.53 11.05 -10.64
CA TYR A 35 -5.12 11.32 -10.39
C TYR A 35 -4.92 12.71 -9.75
N ASN A 36 -5.59 13.73 -10.32
CA ASN A 36 -5.50 15.10 -9.81
C ASN A 36 -6.07 15.25 -8.40
N ALA A 37 -7.15 14.53 -8.08
CA ALA A 37 -7.73 14.51 -6.73
C ALA A 37 -6.84 13.78 -5.72
N LEU A 38 -6.18 12.69 -6.11
CA LEU A 38 -5.27 11.92 -5.25
C LEU A 38 -3.94 12.64 -4.99
N TRP A 39 -3.45 13.39 -5.97
CA TRP A 39 -2.09 13.91 -5.98
C TRP A 39 -1.71 14.74 -4.74
N PRO A 40 -2.52 15.70 -4.26
CA PRO A 40 -2.19 16.47 -3.07
C PRO A 40 -2.03 15.57 -1.83
N ALA A 41 -2.96 14.65 -1.60
CA ALA A 41 -2.92 13.74 -0.45
C ALA A 41 -1.74 12.77 -0.51
N ALA A 42 -1.47 12.19 -1.68
CA ALA A 42 -0.31 11.32 -1.88
C ALA A 42 1.02 12.06 -1.66
N ARG A 43 1.12 13.31 -2.13
CA ARG A 43 2.29 14.17 -1.90
C ARG A 43 2.48 14.55 -0.44
N SER A 44 1.41 14.55 0.34
CA SER A 44 1.43 14.75 1.80
C SER A 44 1.61 13.46 2.59
N GLY A 45 1.81 12.32 1.92
CA GLY A 45 2.07 11.04 2.57
C GLY A 45 0.83 10.31 3.06
N ASN A 46 -0.37 10.61 2.54
CA ASN A 46 -1.55 9.78 2.80
C ASN A 46 -1.37 8.40 2.14
N ALA A 47 -1.47 7.32 2.93
CA ALA A 47 -1.16 5.98 2.43
C ALA A 47 -2.22 5.44 1.45
N ASP A 48 -3.50 5.75 1.64
CA ASP A 48 -4.58 5.34 0.74
C ASP A 48 -4.41 5.99 -0.64
N ALA A 49 -4.07 7.29 -0.65
CA ALA A 49 -3.83 8.03 -1.89
C ALA A 49 -2.61 7.49 -2.67
N GLU A 50 -1.54 7.16 -1.94
CA GLU A 50 -0.35 6.56 -2.55
C GLU A 50 -0.62 5.18 -3.11
N GLU A 51 -1.41 4.36 -2.42
CA GLU A 51 -1.84 3.05 -2.92
C GLU A 51 -2.62 3.18 -4.22
N LEU A 52 -3.61 4.09 -4.26
CA LEU A 52 -4.41 4.33 -5.45
C LEU A 52 -3.58 4.86 -6.62
N ILE A 53 -2.60 5.74 -6.38
CA ILE A 53 -1.66 6.15 -7.44
C ILE A 53 -0.82 4.96 -7.92
N GLY A 54 -0.41 4.05 -7.02
CA GLY A 54 0.24 2.80 -7.37
C GLY A 54 -0.60 1.94 -8.32
N VAL A 55 -1.90 1.78 -8.02
CA VAL A 55 -2.87 1.09 -8.90
C VAL A 55 -2.93 1.74 -10.27
N MET A 56 -3.02 3.07 -10.33
CA MET A 56 -3.12 3.81 -11.59
C MET A 56 -1.90 3.57 -12.48
N TYR A 57 -0.68 3.58 -11.93
CA TYR A 57 0.52 3.23 -12.69
C TYR A 57 0.57 1.75 -13.09
N ALA A 58 0.15 0.83 -12.20
CA ALA A 58 0.18 -0.62 -12.47
C ALA A 58 -0.75 -1.01 -13.64
N MET A 59 -1.88 -0.31 -13.74
CA MET A 59 -2.95 -0.58 -14.71
C MET A 59 -2.97 0.38 -15.91
N GLY A 60 -2.21 1.48 -15.87
CA GLY A 60 -2.22 2.50 -16.92
C GLY A 60 -3.52 3.35 -16.93
N LEU A 61 -4.06 3.66 -15.76
CA LEU A 61 -5.31 4.40 -15.60
C LEU A 61 -5.02 5.90 -15.57
N GLY A 62 -5.27 6.59 -16.69
CA GLY A 62 -5.02 8.05 -16.80
C GLY A 62 -3.53 8.43 -16.82
N VAL A 63 -2.64 7.45 -16.72
CA VAL A 63 -1.19 7.58 -16.84
C VAL A 63 -0.65 6.44 -17.69
N GLU A 64 0.54 6.60 -18.27
CA GLU A 64 1.22 5.49 -18.91
C GLU A 64 1.53 4.40 -17.88
N ARG A 65 1.28 3.14 -18.26
CA ARG A 65 1.59 2.00 -17.40
C ARG A 65 3.08 1.96 -17.11
N ASP A 66 3.42 1.90 -15.83
CA ASP A 66 4.80 1.86 -15.37
C ASP A 66 4.92 1.04 -14.09
N ASP A 67 5.41 -0.19 -14.25
CA ASP A 67 5.53 -1.16 -13.18
C ASP A 67 6.54 -0.72 -12.10
N GLN A 68 7.59 0.02 -12.47
CA GLN A 68 8.57 0.51 -11.52
C GLN A 68 7.99 1.65 -10.67
N ARG A 69 7.33 2.63 -11.29
CA ARG A 69 6.64 3.70 -10.55
C ARG A 69 5.52 3.14 -9.68
N ALA A 70 4.75 2.17 -10.18
CA ALA A 70 3.72 1.51 -9.38
C ALA A 70 4.30 0.87 -8.12
N PHE A 71 5.38 0.08 -8.27
CA PHE A 71 6.08 -0.53 -7.14
C PHE A 71 6.57 0.51 -6.13
N GLU A 72 7.17 1.61 -6.59
CA GLU A 72 7.63 2.68 -5.70
C GLU A 72 6.49 3.32 -4.89
N TRP A 73 5.33 3.57 -5.50
CA TRP A 73 4.17 4.10 -4.80
C TRP A 73 3.56 3.10 -3.81
N TYR A 74 3.42 1.83 -4.22
CA TYR A 74 3.00 0.78 -3.30
C TYR A 74 3.97 0.65 -2.12
N LEU A 75 5.28 0.72 -2.34
CA LEU A 75 6.27 0.62 -1.27
C LEU A 75 6.17 1.79 -0.28
N ARG A 76 5.92 3.02 -0.76
CA ARG A 76 5.70 4.17 0.16
C ARG A 76 4.48 3.95 1.04
N SER A 77 3.37 3.52 0.45
CA SER A 77 2.12 3.24 1.16
C SER A 77 2.28 2.07 2.14
N SER A 78 2.93 0.99 1.70
CA SER A 78 3.13 -0.23 2.48
C SER A 78 3.97 0.02 3.73
N MET A 79 4.99 0.87 3.64
CA MET A 79 5.84 1.28 4.77
C MET A 79 5.11 2.09 5.84
N LYS A 80 3.89 2.57 5.56
CA LYS A 80 2.99 3.20 6.54
C LYS A 80 1.94 2.24 7.12
N GLY A 81 2.08 0.95 6.82
CA GLY A 81 1.19 -0.09 7.33
C GLY A 81 -0.09 -0.29 6.54
N HIS A 82 -0.22 0.30 5.33
CA HIS A 82 -1.41 0.12 4.50
C HIS A 82 -1.48 -1.32 3.96
N PRO A 83 -2.47 -2.14 4.38
CA PRO A 83 -2.46 -3.58 4.08
C PRO A 83 -2.56 -3.90 2.59
N GLY A 84 -3.50 -3.27 1.86
CA GLY A 84 -3.63 -3.51 0.41
C GLY A 84 -2.36 -3.16 -0.38
N ALA A 85 -1.60 -2.16 0.07
CA ALA A 85 -0.33 -1.80 -0.57
C ALA A 85 0.78 -2.81 -0.25
N GLN A 86 0.78 -3.37 0.97
CA GLN A 86 1.67 -4.48 1.32
C GLN A 86 1.40 -5.71 0.46
N SER A 87 0.12 -6.05 0.22
CA SER A 87 -0.24 -7.11 -0.74
C SER A 87 0.22 -6.76 -2.17
N GLY A 88 0.08 -5.50 -2.59
CA GLY A 88 0.62 -5.03 -3.87
C GLY A 88 2.13 -5.25 -3.99
N VAL A 89 2.92 -4.84 -2.99
CA VAL A 89 4.38 -5.08 -2.96
C VAL A 89 4.69 -6.58 -2.96
N GLY A 90 3.96 -7.38 -2.17
CA GLY A 90 4.10 -8.83 -2.14
C GLY A 90 3.91 -9.46 -3.52
N TRP A 91 2.89 -9.03 -4.26
CA TRP A 91 2.60 -9.52 -5.60
C TRP A 91 3.72 -9.19 -6.59
N TYR A 92 4.24 -7.96 -6.58
CA TYR A 92 5.35 -7.57 -7.45
C TYR A 92 6.60 -8.44 -7.22
N TYR A 93 6.91 -8.77 -5.96
CA TYR A 93 7.98 -9.71 -5.65
C TYR A 93 7.66 -11.14 -6.06
N GLU A 94 6.41 -11.60 -5.89
CA GLU A 94 6.00 -12.95 -6.26
C GLU A 94 6.13 -13.19 -7.76
N VAL A 95 5.69 -12.25 -8.59
CA VAL A 95 5.72 -12.39 -10.05
C VAL A 95 6.99 -11.86 -10.69
N GLY A 96 7.82 -11.12 -9.94
CA GLY A 96 9.06 -10.50 -10.43
C GLY A 96 8.85 -9.37 -11.44
N ARG A 97 7.68 -8.72 -11.42
CA ARG A 97 7.31 -7.69 -12.42
C ARG A 97 8.10 -6.39 -12.17
N GLY A 98 8.77 -5.88 -13.20
CA GLY A 98 9.66 -4.73 -13.04
C GLY A 98 10.92 -5.02 -12.19
N MET A 99 11.20 -6.29 -11.90
CA MET A 99 12.36 -6.75 -11.11
C MET A 99 13.24 -7.67 -11.96
N PRO A 100 14.53 -7.88 -11.59
CA PRO A 100 15.39 -8.82 -12.30
C PRO A 100 14.90 -10.28 -12.25
N ALA A 101 14.23 -10.67 -11.17
CA ALA A 101 13.64 -11.98 -10.94
C ALA A 101 12.59 -11.92 -9.81
N PRO A 102 11.71 -12.93 -9.69
CA PRO A 102 10.89 -13.12 -8.49
C PRO A 102 11.70 -13.27 -7.20
N ASP A 103 11.13 -12.85 -6.07
CA ASP A 103 11.68 -13.00 -4.73
C ASP A 103 10.56 -13.47 -3.77
N LEU A 104 10.42 -14.79 -3.64
CA LEU A 104 9.33 -15.39 -2.85
C LEU A 104 9.48 -15.14 -1.35
N VAL A 105 10.71 -14.95 -0.87
CA VAL A 105 10.99 -14.63 0.53
C VAL A 105 10.40 -13.26 0.89
N ARG A 106 10.64 -12.24 0.06
CA ARG A 106 10.03 -10.91 0.26
C ARG A 106 8.54 -10.91 -0.01
N ALA A 107 8.06 -11.68 -1.00
CA ALA A 107 6.63 -11.82 -1.25
C ALA A 107 5.89 -12.34 -0.01
N TYR A 108 6.36 -13.45 0.56
CA TYR A 108 5.82 -14.01 1.80
C TYR A 108 5.85 -12.99 2.95
N MET A 109 6.96 -12.29 3.13
CA MET A 109 7.10 -11.28 4.18
C MET A 109 6.03 -10.19 4.04
N TRP A 110 5.88 -9.61 2.85
CA TRP A 110 4.91 -8.53 2.61
C TRP A 110 3.47 -9.00 2.73
N TYR A 111 3.12 -10.19 2.24
CA TYR A 111 1.79 -10.76 2.46
C TYR A 111 1.52 -11.05 3.95
N THR A 112 2.53 -11.46 4.72
CA THR A 112 2.37 -11.67 6.17
C THR A 112 2.10 -10.36 6.89
N LEU A 113 2.84 -9.31 6.55
CA LEU A 113 2.63 -7.97 7.09
C LEU A 113 1.23 -7.44 6.71
N SER A 114 0.79 -7.69 5.47
CA SER A 114 -0.55 -7.36 4.99
C SER A 114 -1.66 -8.04 5.79
N ALA A 115 -1.53 -9.35 6.03
CA ALA A 115 -2.47 -10.10 6.85
C ALA A 115 -2.51 -9.60 8.30
N ILE A 116 -1.36 -9.27 8.90
CA ILE A 116 -1.29 -8.63 10.23
C ILE A 116 -1.95 -7.26 10.21
N GLY A 117 -1.80 -6.53 9.10
CA GLY A 117 -2.41 -5.23 8.83
C GLY A 117 -3.94 -5.28 8.73
N GLY A 118 -4.49 -6.41 8.31
CA GLY A 118 -5.93 -6.67 8.23
C GLY A 118 -6.46 -6.83 6.81
N ASP A 119 -5.61 -7.07 5.81
CA ASP A 119 -6.07 -7.45 4.47
C ASP A 119 -6.62 -8.89 4.49
N PRO A 120 -7.92 -9.10 4.21
CA PRO A 120 -8.52 -10.43 4.21
C PRO A 120 -7.99 -11.34 3.09
N ASP A 121 -7.52 -10.77 1.98
CA ASP A 121 -7.07 -11.54 0.81
C ASP A 121 -5.59 -11.93 0.91
N ALA A 122 -4.85 -11.31 1.83
CA ALA A 122 -3.44 -11.62 2.06
C ALA A 122 -3.21 -13.05 2.56
N ALA A 123 -4.16 -13.64 3.29
CA ALA A 123 -4.08 -15.03 3.74
C ALA A 123 -4.07 -16.01 2.57
N ILE A 124 -4.90 -15.77 1.55
CA ILE A 124 -4.94 -16.58 0.32
C ILE A 124 -3.60 -16.44 -0.41
N SER A 125 -3.08 -15.22 -0.51
CA SER A 125 -1.78 -14.97 -1.15
C SER A 125 -0.62 -15.69 -0.44
N LEU A 126 -0.66 -15.77 0.90
CA LEU A 126 0.31 -16.55 1.69
C LEU A 126 0.21 -18.05 1.40
N GLU A 127 -1.00 -18.59 1.34
CA GLU A 127 -1.21 -20.01 1.03
C GLU A 127 -0.71 -20.36 -0.38
N GLU A 128 -0.82 -19.45 -1.34
CA GLU A 128 -0.32 -19.68 -2.69
C GLU A 128 1.20 -19.54 -2.80
N VAL A 129 1.80 -18.54 -2.14
CA VAL A 129 3.26 -18.33 -2.23
C VAL A 129 4.03 -19.44 -1.52
N VAL A 130 3.57 -19.91 -0.36
CA VAL A 130 4.27 -20.93 0.44
C VAL A 130 4.41 -22.26 -0.31
N LYS A 131 3.46 -22.61 -1.19
CA LYS A 131 3.50 -23.81 -2.04
C LYS A 131 4.68 -23.79 -3.03
N LYS A 132 5.22 -22.61 -3.32
CA LYS A 132 6.32 -22.39 -4.28
C LYS A 132 7.68 -22.27 -3.59
N MET A 133 7.70 -22.25 -2.26
CA MET A 133 8.90 -21.99 -1.46
C MET A 133 9.52 -23.28 -0.90
N THR A 134 10.84 -23.27 -0.77
CA THR A 134 11.59 -24.25 0.01
C THR A 134 11.47 -23.96 1.50
N GLN A 135 11.74 -24.97 2.35
CA GLN A 135 11.76 -24.76 3.80
C GLN A 135 12.79 -23.69 4.22
N GLU A 136 13.91 -23.59 3.51
CA GLU A 136 14.92 -22.57 3.79
C GLU A 136 14.38 -21.17 3.51
N GLU A 137 13.73 -20.95 2.36
CA GLU A 137 13.10 -19.66 2.03
C GLU A 137 12.02 -19.27 3.04
N ILE A 138 11.22 -20.24 3.52
CA ILE A 138 10.21 -20.00 4.56
C ILE A 138 10.88 -19.53 5.86
N ASN A 139 11.97 -20.19 6.26
CA ASN A 139 12.72 -19.81 7.47
C ASN A 139 13.29 -18.40 7.34
N GLN A 140 13.87 -18.05 6.17
CA GLN A 140 14.37 -16.70 5.90
C GLN A 140 13.23 -15.66 5.92
N ALA A 141 12.07 -15.99 5.36
CA ALA A 141 10.92 -15.11 5.37
C ALA A 141 10.42 -14.84 6.80
N HIS A 142 10.40 -15.86 7.68
CA HIS A 142 10.04 -15.67 9.09
C HIS A 142 10.99 -14.73 9.83
N ILE A 143 12.29 -14.78 9.53
CA ILE A 143 13.27 -13.82 10.09
C ILE A 143 12.91 -12.40 9.64
N LEU A 144 12.71 -12.18 8.34
CA LEU A 144 12.35 -10.85 7.82
C LEU A 144 11.01 -10.34 8.38
N VAL A 145 10.01 -11.23 8.52
CA VAL A 145 8.72 -10.88 9.14
C VAL A 145 8.93 -10.42 10.58
N ALA A 146 9.75 -11.12 11.37
CA ALA A 146 10.02 -10.73 12.75
C ALA A 146 10.67 -9.35 12.83
N ASP A 147 11.64 -9.07 11.96
CA ASP A 147 12.34 -7.78 11.91
C ASP A 147 11.40 -6.62 11.54
N TYR A 148 10.59 -6.80 10.49
CA TYR A 148 9.70 -5.74 9.99
C TYR A 148 8.45 -5.56 10.88
N LYS A 149 7.89 -6.66 11.42
CA LYS A 149 6.69 -6.59 12.26
C LYS A 149 6.91 -5.66 13.45
N VAL A 150 8.07 -5.73 14.10
CA VAL A 150 8.37 -4.88 15.28
C VAL A 150 8.31 -3.40 14.93
N TRP A 151 8.78 -3.01 13.74
CA TRP A 151 8.77 -1.61 13.31
C TRP A 151 7.39 -1.16 12.81
N MET A 152 6.70 -2.01 12.04
CA MET A 152 5.44 -1.64 11.37
C MET A 152 4.21 -1.80 12.26
N TYR A 153 4.22 -2.77 13.17
CA TYR A 153 3.12 -3.13 14.05
C TYR A 153 3.60 -3.36 15.49
N PRO A 154 4.23 -2.36 16.15
CA PRO A 154 4.82 -2.51 17.48
C PRO A 154 3.82 -2.87 18.60
N PHE A 155 2.52 -2.74 18.33
CA PHE A 155 1.45 -3.00 19.29
C PHE A 155 0.51 -4.14 18.87
N ARG A 156 0.88 -4.94 17.85
CA ARG A 156 0.15 -6.14 17.41
C ARG A 156 1.03 -7.40 17.48
#